data_AF-A0AAX3WFF0-F1
#
_entry.id   AF-A0AAX3WFF0-F1
#
_cell.length_a   1.000
_cell.length_b   1.000
_cell.length_c   1.000
_cell.angle_alpha   90.00
_cell.angle_beta   90.00
_cell.angle_gamma   90.00
#
_symmetry.space_group_name_H-M   'P 1'
#
loop_
_entity.id
_entity.type
_entity.pdbx_description
1 polymer ?
#
loop_
_entity_poly.entity_id
_entity_poly.type
_entity_poly.pdbx_seq_one_letter_code
_entity_poly.pdbx_strand_id
1 'polypeptide(L)'
;MMLNRMNGWQRLWFCLSALSLLIFGIVYPYVTIIDGVNSQSNWEYRNVTRSEVWSGQCDDYVNKEFSQLQEPRYSSTENTCYHIYNSRRFSATQGPYDEERLAAERLSEARWDALGFVAIASVGVLIASGLVYFLGWMVAWVRRGFAKPAA
;
A
#
# COMPACT_ATOMS: atom_id res chain seq x y z
N MET A 1 -22.99 20.73 -15.95
CA MET A 1 -24.33 20.10 -16.09
C MET A 1 -24.31 19.00 -17.17
N MET A 2 -23.41 18.01 -17.08
CA MET A 2 -23.31 16.89 -18.06
C MET A 2 -24.12 15.64 -17.65
N LEU A 3 -24.39 15.46 -16.35
CA LEU A 3 -25.11 14.30 -15.82
C LEU A 3 -26.56 14.17 -16.34
N ASN A 4 -27.23 15.29 -16.63
CA ASN A 4 -28.61 15.28 -17.13
C ASN A 4 -28.76 14.69 -18.54
N ARG A 5 -27.68 14.56 -19.32
CA ARG A 5 -27.69 13.95 -20.65
C ARG A 5 -27.41 12.45 -20.66
N MET A 6 -27.01 11.87 -19.53
CA MET A 6 -26.70 10.44 -19.43
C MET A 6 -27.96 9.60 -19.27
N ASN A 7 -28.04 8.45 -19.95
CA ASN A 7 -29.12 7.48 -19.76
C ASN A 7 -29.01 6.76 -18.41
N GLY A 8 -30.10 6.14 -17.95
CA GLY A 8 -30.16 5.50 -16.62
C GLY A 8 -29.06 4.45 -16.40
N TRP A 9 -28.70 3.71 -17.46
CA TRP A 9 -27.65 2.71 -17.41
C TRP A 9 -26.25 3.30 -17.21
N GLN A 10 -25.92 4.37 -17.95
CA GLN A 10 -24.65 5.09 -17.82
C GLN A 10 -24.48 5.68 -16.41
N ARG A 11 -25.57 6.19 -15.81
CA ARG A 11 -25.56 6.71 -14.45
C ARG A 11 -25.29 5.61 -13.42
N LEU A 12 -26.01 4.48 -13.52
CA LEU A 12 -25.81 3.34 -12.64
C LEU A 12 -24.36 2.85 -12.70
N TRP A 13 -23.81 2.76 -13.91
CA TRP A 13 -22.46 2.25 -14.12
C TRP A 13 -21.36 3.18 -13.64
N PHE A 14 -21.57 4.48 -13.80
CA PHE A 14 -20.73 5.48 -13.17
C PHE A 14 -20.76 5.37 -11.64
N CYS A 15 -21.95 5.28 -11.03
CA CYS A 15 -22.08 5.14 -9.58
C CYS A 15 -21.39 3.88 -9.05
N LEU A 16 -21.56 2.73 -9.72
CA LEU A 16 -20.91 1.48 -9.31
C LEU A 16 -19.39 1.53 -9.48
N SER A 17 -18.88 2.17 -10.53
CA SER A 17 -17.44 2.35 -10.73
C SER A 17 -16.84 3.28 -9.67
N ALA A 18 -17.53 4.37 -9.34
CA ALA A 18 -17.13 5.29 -8.28
C ALA A 18 -17.16 4.61 -6.90
N LEU A 19 -18.20 3.83 -6.61
CA LEU A 19 -18.31 3.07 -5.35
C LEU A 19 -17.21 2.01 -5.25
N SER A 20 -16.94 1.29 -6.34
CA SER A 20 -15.84 0.32 -6.41
C SER A 20 -14.49 0.98 -6.13
N LEU A 21 -14.23 2.13 -6.74
CA LEU A 21 -12.99 2.87 -6.51
C LEU A 21 -12.87 3.40 -5.07
N LEU A 22 -13.97 3.84 -4.45
CA LEU A 22 -13.97 4.23 -3.05
C LEU A 22 -13.68 3.03 -2.12
N ILE A 23 -14.37 1.91 -2.31
CA ILE A 23 -14.22 0.74 -1.44
C ILE A 23 -12.86 0.07 -1.65
N PHE A 24 -12.56 -0.33 -2.88
CA PHE A 24 -11.36 -1.10 -3.17
C PHE A 24 -10.12 -0.22 -3.37
N GLY A 25 -10.28 0.99 -3.91
CA GLY A 25 -9.17 1.89 -4.16
C GLY A 25 -8.77 2.73 -2.95
N ILE A 26 -9.67 3.02 -2.01
CA ILE A 26 -9.38 3.89 -0.85
C ILE A 26 -9.56 3.16 0.48
N VAL A 27 -10.75 2.61 0.75
CA VAL A 27 -11.07 2.03 2.07
C VAL A 27 -10.25 0.77 2.34
N TYR A 28 -10.20 -0.15 1.38
CA TYR A 28 -9.46 -1.41 1.52
C TYR A 28 -7.96 -1.23 1.79
N PRO A 29 -7.18 -0.46 0.99
CA PRO A 29 -5.77 -0.22 1.28
C PRO A 29 -5.58 0.51 2.61
N TYR A 30 -6.45 1.48 2.93
CA TYR A 30 -6.37 2.18 4.22
C TYR A 30 -6.49 1.21 5.41
N VAL A 31 -7.49 0.33 5.39
CA VAL A 31 -7.69 -0.67 6.46
C VAL A 31 -6.54 -1.67 6.49
N THR A 32 -6.19 -2.27 5.35
CA THR A 32 -5.16 -3.31 5.30
C THR A 32 -3.75 -2.80 5.65
N ILE A 33 -3.43 -1.54 5.32
CA ILE A 33 -2.14 -0.94 5.67
C ILE A 33 -2.11 -0.58 7.15
N ILE A 34 -3.20 -0.05 7.72
CA ILE A 34 -3.28 0.19 9.17
C ILE A 34 -3.20 -1.12 9.95
N ASP A 35 -3.91 -2.15 9.51
CA ASP A 35 -3.87 -3.47 10.12
C ASP A 35 -2.50 -4.13 9.92
N GLY A 36 -1.84 -3.88 8.78
CA GLY A 36 -0.48 -4.34 8.50
C GLY A 36 0.56 -3.69 9.42
N VAL A 37 0.46 -2.38 9.64
CA VAL A 37 1.31 -1.66 10.61
C VAL A 37 1.06 -2.14 12.04
N ASN A 38 -0.20 -2.48 12.35
CA ASN A 38 -0.61 -3.03 13.64
C ASN A 38 -0.59 -4.56 13.69
N SER A 39 0.05 -5.22 12.72
CA SER A 39 0.06 -6.68 12.67
C SER A 39 0.76 -7.25 13.90
N GLN A 40 0.33 -8.44 14.33
CA GLN A 40 0.93 -9.11 15.47
C GLN A 40 2.45 -9.28 15.31
N SER A 41 2.93 -9.58 14.10
CA SER A 41 4.36 -9.70 13.81
C SER A 41 5.12 -8.38 13.99
N ASN A 42 4.53 -7.24 13.60
CA ASN A 42 5.11 -5.93 13.83
C ASN A 42 5.12 -5.58 15.32
N TRP A 43 4.07 -5.93 16.05
CA TRP A 43 4.01 -5.74 17.49
C TRP A 43 5.08 -6.55 18.23
N GLU A 44 5.24 -7.83 17.90
CA GLU A 44 6.29 -8.70 18.45
C GLU A 44 7.68 -8.14 18.13
N TYR A 45 7.93 -7.77 16.86
CA TYR A 45 9.20 -7.16 16.46
C TYR A 45 9.50 -5.88 17.25
N ARG A 46 8.52 -4.99 17.43
CA ARG A 46 8.69 -3.75 18.18
C ARG A 46 8.97 -4.01 19.66
N ASN A 47 8.28 -4.96 20.26
CA ASN A 47 8.50 -5.29 21.66
C ASN A 47 9.87 -5.91 21.91
N VAL A 48 10.32 -6.80 21.02
CA VAL A 48 11.67 -7.36 21.12
C VAL A 48 12.69 -6.24 20.94
N THR A 49 12.58 -5.42 19.89
CA THR A 49 13.54 -4.31 19.66
C THR A 49 13.57 -3.34 20.85
N ARG A 50 12.42 -3.03 21.44
CA ARG A 50 12.33 -2.17 22.63
C ARG A 50 12.98 -2.81 23.85
N SER A 51 12.81 -4.12 24.06
CA SER A 51 13.50 -4.81 25.14
C SER A 51 15.01 -4.85 24.92
N GLU A 52 15.48 -5.01 23.68
CA GLU A 52 16.91 -4.92 23.34
C GLU A 52 17.48 -3.54 23.69
N VAL A 53 16.79 -2.45 23.34
CA VAL A 53 17.20 -1.07 23.63
C VAL A 53 17.23 -0.81 25.15
N TRP A 54 16.19 -1.19 25.88
CA TRP A 54 16.10 -0.91 27.31
C TRP A 54 16.98 -1.81 28.18
N SER A 55 17.45 -2.94 27.64
CA SER A 55 18.38 -3.82 28.36
C SER A 55 19.76 -3.18 28.58
N GLY A 56 20.14 -2.16 27.80
CA GLY A 56 21.47 -1.55 27.79
C GLY A 56 22.57 -2.44 27.17
N GLN A 57 22.28 -3.70 26.84
CA GLN A 57 23.26 -4.62 26.24
C GLN A 57 23.62 -4.25 24.80
N CYS A 58 22.75 -3.49 24.13
CA CYS A 58 22.85 -3.13 22.72
C CYS A 58 23.27 -1.67 22.50
N ASP A 59 23.85 -0.99 23.49
CA ASP A 59 24.22 0.43 23.42
C ASP A 59 25.13 0.76 22.22
N ASP A 60 26.04 -0.14 21.89
CA ASP A 60 26.90 -0.03 20.71
C ASP A 60 26.07 -0.01 19.41
N TYR A 61 25.08 -0.88 19.29
CA TYR A 61 24.18 -0.97 18.13
C TYR A 61 23.19 0.19 18.05
N VAL A 62 22.90 0.83 19.17
CA VAL A 62 22.05 2.04 19.22
C VAL A 62 22.85 3.25 18.76
N ASN A 63 24.07 3.44 19.26
CA ASN A 63 24.75 4.73 19.17
C ASN A 63 25.89 4.81 18.12
N LYS A 64 26.59 3.70 17.82
CA LYS A 64 27.73 3.73 16.90
C LYS A 64 27.30 3.95 15.46
N GLU A 65 28.22 4.43 14.63
CA GLU A 65 28.03 4.47 13.18
C GLU A 65 27.81 3.07 12.62
N PHE A 66 26.89 2.93 11.66
CA PHE A 66 26.52 1.62 11.11
C PHE A 66 27.70 0.89 10.46
N SER A 67 28.65 1.62 9.88
CA SER A 67 29.88 1.11 9.28
C SER A 67 30.80 0.37 10.28
N GLN A 68 30.65 0.64 11.57
CA GLN A 68 31.45 0.04 12.65
C GLN A 68 30.76 -1.16 13.29
N LEU A 69 29.50 -1.41 12.94
CA LEU A 69 28.72 -2.51 13.48
C LEU A 69 29.05 -3.80 12.73
N GLN A 70 29.16 -4.89 13.48
CA GLN A 70 29.20 -6.22 12.90
C GLN A 70 27.79 -6.81 12.93
N GLU A 71 27.43 -7.62 11.94
CA GLU A 71 26.14 -8.30 11.92
C GLU A 71 26.09 -9.35 13.04
N PRO A 72 25.18 -9.22 14.01
CA PRO A 72 25.05 -10.19 15.08
C PRO A 72 24.33 -11.45 14.59
N ARG A 73 24.50 -12.57 15.29
CA ARG A 73 23.77 -13.81 14.99
C ARG A 73 22.28 -13.63 15.28
N TYR A 74 21.42 -14.04 14.35
CA TYR A 74 19.98 -14.10 14.62
C TYR A 74 19.66 -15.13 15.71
N SER A 75 18.87 -14.72 16.71
CA SER A 75 18.29 -15.59 17.72
C SER A 75 16.86 -15.15 18.02
N SER A 76 15.94 -16.11 18.13
CA SER A 76 14.55 -15.85 18.55
C SER A 76 14.38 -15.87 20.07
N THR A 77 15.37 -16.36 20.82
CA THR A 77 15.29 -16.56 22.27
C THR A 77 16.27 -15.68 23.04
N GLU A 78 17.38 -15.30 22.41
CA GLU A 78 18.43 -14.50 23.03
C GLU A 78 18.42 -13.08 22.47
N ASN A 79 18.67 -12.12 23.35
CA ASN A 79 18.87 -10.73 22.96
C ASN A 79 20.24 -10.60 22.27
N THR A 80 20.21 -10.47 20.94
CA THR A 80 21.42 -10.47 20.09
C THR A 80 21.66 -9.10 19.44
N CYS A 81 20.81 -8.12 19.71
CA CYS A 81 20.80 -6.81 19.03
C CYS A 81 20.51 -6.90 17.52
N TYR A 82 20.10 -8.08 17.03
CA TYR A 82 19.85 -8.34 15.61
C TYR A 82 18.71 -7.48 15.10
N HIS A 83 17.67 -7.24 15.89
CA HIS A 83 16.54 -6.44 15.43
C HIS A 83 16.94 -4.98 15.26
N ILE A 84 17.72 -4.43 16.18
CA ILE A 84 18.30 -3.08 16.05
C ILE A 84 19.20 -3.00 14.82
N TYR A 85 20.17 -3.91 14.67
CA TYR A 85 21.06 -3.94 13.50
C TYR A 85 20.28 -4.01 12.19
N ASN A 86 19.32 -4.93 12.10
CA ASN A 86 18.53 -5.14 10.90
C ASN A 86 17.63 -3.93 10.59
N SER A 87 17.06 -3.28 11.61
CA SER A 87 16.26 -2.05 11.42
C SER A 87 17.10 -0.91 10.84
N ARG A 88 18.34 -0.74 11.33
CA ARG A 88 19.27 0.29 10.84
C ARG A 88 19.81 -0.04 9.45
N ARG A 89 20.03 -1.31 9.14
CA ARG A 89 20.50 -1.80 7.82
C ARG A 89 19.58 -1.37 6.69
N PHE A 90 18.27 -1.42 6.92
CA PHE A 90 17.25 -1.07 5.94
C PHE A 90 16.75 0.39 6.06
N SER A 91 17.15 1.11 7.10
CA SER A 91 16.87 2.55 7.21
C SER A 91 17.70 3.33 6.20
N ALA A 92 17.08 4.33 5.56
CA ALA A 92 17.73 5.17 4.56
C ALA A 92 18.92 5.98 5.14
N THR A 93 18.86 6.32 6.42
CA THR A 93 19.85 7.22 7.06
C THR A 93 20.98 6.46 7.76
N GLN A 94 20.78 5.18 8.10
CA GLN A 94 21.73 4.35 8.87
C GLN A 94 22.31 4.99 10.15
N GLY A 95 21.73 6.10 10.62
CA GLY A 95 22.17 6.83 11.81
C GLY A 95 21.85 6.10 13.11
N PRO A 96 22.12 6.71 14.27
CA PRO A 96 21.77 6.14 15.57
C PRO A 96 20.32 5.65 15.60
N TYR A 97 20.08 4.55 16.33
CA TYR A 97 18.75 3.98 16.46
C TYR A 97 17.85 4.95 17.23
N ASP A 98 16.71 5.28 16.62
CA ASP A 98 15.67 6.11 17.21
C ASP A 98 14.31 5.49 16.85
N GLU A 99 13.55 5.11 17.86
CA GLU A 99 12.23 4.46 17.68
C GLU A 99 11.27 5.42 16.97
N GLU A 100 11.31 6.72 17.25
CA GLU A 100 10.42 7.70 16.63
C GLU A 100 10.74 7.89 15.15
N ARG A 101 12.03 7.99 14.81
CA ARG A 101 12.48 8.09 13.41
C ARG A 101 12.08 6.86 12.61
N LEU A 102 12.31 5.66 13.13
CA LEU A 102 11.93 4.42 12.46
C LEU A 102 10.42 4.26 12.28
N ALA A 103 9.64 4.68 13.28
CA ALA A 103 8.18 4.72 13.16
C ALA A 103 7.74 5.70 12.05
N ALA A 104 8.36 6.87 11.97
CA ALA A 104 8.09 7.85 10.92
C ALA A 104 8.48 7.36 9.52
N GLU A 105 9.65 6.72 9.39
CA GLU A 105 10.12 6.12 8.12
C GLU A 105 9.13 5.04 7.63
N ARG A 106 8.74 4.09 8.49
CA ARG A 106 7.77 3.05 8.13
C ARG A 106 6.39 3.61 7.77
N LEU A 107 5.92 4.63 8.49
CA LEU A 107 4.68 5.32 8.13
C LEU A 107 4.78 6.01 6.76
N SER A 108 5.95 6.53 6.42
CA SER A 108 6.17 7.14 5.12
C SER A 108 6.17 6.11 3.99
N GLU A 109 6.83 4.96 4.18
CA GLU A 109 6.83 3.84 3.23
C GLU A 109 5.41 3.29 3.05
N ALA A 110 4.71 3.03 4.15
CA ALA A 110 3.32 2.58 4.13
C ALA A 110 2.38 3.56 3.38
N ARG A 111 2.62 4.87 3.47
CA ARG A 111 1.86 5.87 2.70
C ARG A 111 2.15 5.76 1.21
N TRP A 112 3.41 5.57 0.82
CA TRP A 112 3.78 5.41 -0.59
C TRP A 112 3.21 4.13 -1.19
N ASP A 113 3.22 3.03 -0.44
CA ASP A 113 2.57 1.78 -0.84
C ASP A 113 1.06 1.95 -0.98
N ALA A 114 0.41 2.66 -0.04
CA ALA A 114 -1.00 2.99 -0.12
C ALA A 114 -1.33 3.77 -1.40
N LEU A 115 -0.57 4.84 -1.67
CA LEU A 115 -0.75 5.68 -2.84
C LEU A 115 -0.49 4.91 -4.14
N GLY A 116 0.53 4.05 -4.17
CA GLY A 116 0.83 3.17 -5.30
C GLY A 116 -0.33 2.22 -5.60
N PHE A 117 -0.89 1.60 -4.56
CA PHE A 117 -2.06 0.73 -4.70
C PHE A 117 -3.29 1.48 -5.22
N VAL A 118 -3.60 2.66 -4.64
CA VAL A 118 -4.70 3.52 -5.09
C VAL A 118 -4.55 3.87 -6.58
N ALA A 119 -3.33 4.22 -7.01
CA ALA A 119 -3.03 4.55 -8.40
C ALA A 119 -3.30 3.37 -9.33
N ILE A 120 -2.80 2.18 -8.99
CA ILE A 120 -3.01 0.95 -9.78
C ILE A 120 -4.50 0.59 -9.84
N ALA A 121 -5.20 0.61 -8.71
CA ALA A 121 -6.63 0.34 -8.64
C ALA A 121 -7.42 1.31 -9.51
N SER A 122 -7.08 2.60 -9.47
CA SER A 122 -7.72 3.64 -10.29
C SER A 122 -7.53 3.40 -11.78
N VAL A 123 -6.31 3.04 -12.22
CA VAL A 123 -6.03 2.68 -13.61
C VAL A 123 -6.82 1.43 -14.02
N GLY A 124 -6.87 0.41 -13.15
CA GLY A 124 -7.67 -0.80 -13.41
C GLY A 124 -9.16 -0.52 -13.60
N VAL A 125 -9.74 0.35 -12.76
CA VAL A 125 -11.15 0.78 -12.89
C VAL A 125 -11.39 1.54 -14.19
N LEU A 126 -10.48 2.42 -14.60
CA LEU A 126 -10.57 3.14 -15.86
C LEU A 126 -10.51 2.20 -17.08
N ILE A 127 -9.59 1.22 -17.07
CA ILE A 127 -9.48 0.22 -18.14
C ILE A 127 -10.78 -0.60 -18.21
N ALA A 128 -11.27 -1.11 -17.08
CA ALA A 128 -12.51 -1.89 -17.04
C ALA A 128 -13.71 -1.08 -17.53
N SER A 129 -13.82 0.18 -17.13
CA SER A 129 -14.86 1.10 -17.61
C SER A 129 -14.76 1.29 -19.12
N GLY A 130 -13.56 1.59 -19.61
CA GLY A 130 -13.29 1.76 -21.05
C GLY A 130 -13.69 0.55 -21.87
N LEU A 131 -13.38 -0.67 -21.40
CA LEU A 131 -13.76 -1.91 -22.06
C LEU A 131 -15.28 -2.08 -22.16
N VAL A 132 -16.03 -1.80 -21.09
CA VAL A 132 -17.49 -1.91 -21.14
C VAL A 132 -18.10 -0.92 -22.14
N TYR A 133 -17.62 0.33 -22.15
CA TYR A 133 -18.09 1.32 -23.11
C TYR A 133 -17.70 0.97 -24.56
N PHE A 134 -16.50 0.44 -24.76
CA PHE A 134 -16.02 -0.02 -26.06
C PHE A 134 -16.87 -1.18 -26.59
N LEU A 135 -17.18 -2.17 -25.76
CA LEU A 135 -18.07 -3.29 -26.12
C LEU A 135 -19.48 -2.80 -26.46
N GLY A 136 -20.04 -1.88 -25.67
CA GLY A 136 -21.33 -1.25 -25.97
C GLY A 136 -21.32 -0.51 -27.31
N TRP A 137 -20.24 0.20 -27.61
CA TRP A 137 -20.04 0.86 -28.90
C TRP A 137 -19.95 -0.13 -30.06
N MET A 138 -19.19 -1.23 -29.92
CA MET A 138 -19.09 -2.28 -30.93
C MET A 138 -20.46 -2.90 -31.24
N VAL A 139 -21.24 -3.26 -30.22
CA VAL A 139 -22.60 -3.81 -30.41
C VAL A 139 -23.49 -2.81 -31.14
N ALA A 140 -23.44 -1.53 -30.77
CA ALA A 140 -24.22 -0.48 -31.44
C ALA A 140 -23.76 -0.24 -32.90
N TRP A 141 -22.48 -0.41 -33.19
CA TRP A 141 -21.94 -0.32 -34.55
C TRP A 141 -22.42 -1.50 -35.41
N VAL A 142 -22.30 -2.73 -34.90
CA VAL A 142 -22.80 -3.95 -35.55
C VAL A 142 -24.29 -3.82 -35.87
N ARG A 143 -25.11 -3.44 -34.89
CA ARG A 143 -26.56 -3.27 -35.09
C ARG A 143 -26.89 -2.24 -36.16
N ARG A 144 -26.16 -1.13 -36.24
CA ARG A 144 -26.36 -0.10 -37.27
C ARG A 144 -25.95 -0.58 -38.66
N GLY A 145 -24.90 -1.39 -38.76
CA GLY A 145 -24.46 -1.98 -40.02
C GLY A 145 -25.52 -2.90 -40.64
N PHE A 146 -26.20 -3.70 -39.80
CA PHE A 146 -27.24 -4.64 -40.24
C PHE A 146 -28.65 -4.04 -40.34
N ALA A 147 -28.90 -2.85 -39.79
CA ALA A 147 -30.21 -2.19 -39.86
C ALA A 147 -30.47 -1.44 -41.17
N LYS A 148 -29.60 -1.56 -42.19
CA LYS A 148 -29.88 -0.98 -43.51
C LYS A 148 -31.04 -1.77 -44.15
N PRO A 149 -32.17 -1.12 -44.51
CA PRO A 149 -33.26 -1.81 -45.18
C PRO A 149 -32.80 -2.32 -46.54
N ALA A 150 -33.26 -3.52 -46.91
CA ALA A 150 -33.17 -4.01 -48.29
C ALA A 150 -33.87 -2.98 -49.19
N ALA A 151 -33.11 -2.42 -50.12
CA ALA A 151 -33.61 -1.50 -51.14
C ALA A 151 -34.55 -2.24 -52.11
#